data_AF-A0A7C4F0R5-F1
#
_entry.id   AF-A0A7C4F0R5-F1
#
_cell.length_a   1.000
_cell.length_b   1.000
_cell.length_c   1.000
_cell.angle_alpha   90.00
_cell.angle_beta   90.00
_cell.angle_gamma   90.00
#
_symmetry.space_group_name_H-M   'P 1'
#
loop_
_entity.id
_entity.type
_entity.pdbx_description
1 polymer ?
#
loop_
_entity_poly.entity_id
_entity_poly.type
_entity_poly.pdbx_seq_one_letter_code
_entity_poly.pdbx_strand_id
1 'polypeptide(L)'
;MSEEGEKKDATGVEKLVLKAKVILKEKRISQLDKSSYEVKGDHGVYIVSRDGYGNYNCSCLGYLKRRMCSHSLAVRMYEQNKEQRKMLKKGVVKGAGYIP
;
A
#
# COMPACT_ATOMS: atom_id res chain seq x y z
N MET A 1 6.16 -22.21 -32.71
CA MET A 1 6.31 -20.85 -32.17
C MET A 1 4.98 -20.16 -32.35
N SER A 2 4.28 -19.90 -31.25
CA SER A 2 3.23 -18.88 -31.07
C SER A 2 2.77 -19.02 -29.62
N GLU A 3 3.53 -18.44 -28.71
CA GLU A 3 3.13 -18.25 -27.32
C GLU A 3 2.10 -17.12 -27.28
N GLU A 4 0.85 -17.45 -27.53
CA GLU A 4 -0.28 -16.56 -27.25
C GLU A 4 -0.48 -16.53 -25.73
N GLY A 5 0.26 -15.63 -25.08
CA GLY A 5 0.11 -15.31 -23.68
C GLY A 5 -1.29 -14.74 -23.43
N GLU A 6 -2.18 -15.60 -22.97
CA GLU A 6 -3.50 -15.28 -22.45
C GLU A 6 -3.38 -14.15 -21.42
N LYS A 7 -3.76 -12.94 -21.83
CA LYS A 7 -3.85 -11.77 -20.94
C LYS A 7 -5.03 -12.02 -20.00
N LYS A 8 -4.82 -12.81 -18.95
CA LYS A 8 -5.79 -12.95 -17.86
C LYS A 8 -6.07 -11.57 -17.30
N ASP A 9 -7.28 -11.08 -17.51
CA ASP A 9 -7.76 -9.82 -16.95
C ASP A 9 -7.50 -9.83 -15.45
N ALA A 10 -6.49 -9.08 -15.00
CA ALA A 10 -6.13 -8.99 -13.59
C ALA A 10 -7.40 -8.69 -12.78
N THR A 11 -7.67 -9.53 -11.79
CA THR A 11 -8.85 -9.42 -10.93
C THR A 11 -8.91 -8.03 -10.29
N GLY A 12 -10.10 -7.62 -9.85
CA GLY A 12 -10.28 -6.32 -9.19
C GLY A 12 -9.30 -6.07 -8.04
N VAL A 13 -8.87 -7.13 -7.34
CA VAL A 13 -7.89 -7.08 -6.25
C VAL A 13 -6.46 -6.89 -6.77
N GLU A 14 -6.05 -7.62 -7.80
CA GLU A 14 -4.72 -7.47 -8.41
C GLU A 14 -4.49 -6.03 -8.90
N LYS A 15 -5.52 -5.42 -9.51
CA LYS A 15 -5.46 -4.01 -9.92
C LYS A 15 -5.24 -3.06 -8.74
N LEU A 16 -5.82 -3.34 -7.57
CA LEU A 16 -5.59 -2.54 -6.36
C LEU A 16 -4.16 -2.69 -5.85
N VAL A 17 -3.61 -3.90 -5.90
CA VAL A 17 -2.21 -4.17 -5.52
C VAL A 17 -1.24 -3.43 -6.44
N LEU A 18 -1.45 -3.49 -7.76
CA LEU A 18 -0.61 -2.79 -8.73
C LEU A 18 -0.63 -1.27 -8.47
N LYS A 19 -1.81 -0.69 -8.26
CA LYS A 19 -1.93 0.73 -7.92
C LYS A 19 -1.24 1.08 -6.59
N ALA A 20 -1.35 0.23 -5.58
CA ALA A 20 -0.68 0.43 -4.30
C ALA A 20 0.85 0.44 -4.46
N LYS A 21 1.40 -0.49 -5.27
CA LYS A 21 2.83 -0.53 -5.59
C LYS A 21 3.30 0.71 -6.34
N VAL A 22 2.51 1.22 -7.29
CA VAL A 22 2.81 2.46 -8.01
C VAL A 22 2.91 3.65 -7.04
N ILE A 23 1.92 3.82 -6.14
CA ILE A 23 1.93 4.86 -5.10
C ILE A 23 3.21 4.81 -4.25
N LEU A 24 3.64 3.60 -3.85
CA LEU A 24 4.86 3.40 -3.08
C LEU A 24 6.13 3.76 -3.88
N LYS A 25 6.22 3.26 -5.12
CA LYS A 25 7.37 3.48 -6.00
C LYS A 25 7.59 4.95 -6.28
N GLU A 26 6.50 5.69 -6.52
CA GLU A 26 6.52 7.12 -6.78
C GLU A 26 6.59 7.98 -5.52
N LYS A 27 6.72 7.37 -4.32
CA LYS A 27 6.79 8.07 -3.03
C LYS A 27 5.62 9.04 -2.83
N ARG A 28 4.42 8.66 -3.27
CA ARG A 28 3.19 9.45 -3.17
C ARG A 28 2.51 9.36 -1.79
N ILE A 29 3.27 9.01 -0.75
CA ILE A 29 2.80 8.91 0.63
C ILE A 29 3.62 9.85 1.50
N SER A 30 2.93 10.77 2.17
CA SER A 30 3.49 11.68 3.17
C SER A 30 2.89 11.35 4.53
N GLN A 31 3.73 11.14 5.55
CA GLN A 31 3.25 10.97 6.92
C GLN A 31 2.89 12.34 7.50
N LEU A 32 1.63 12.50 7.92
CA LEU A 32 1.15 13.72 8.58
C LEU A 32 1.36 13.62 10.10
N ASP A 33 0.94 12.49 10.68
CA ASP A 33 1.02 12.23 12.11
C ASP A 33 1.51 10.80 12.40
N LYS A 34 1.60 10.41 13.68
CA LYS A 34 1.96 9.04 14.08
C LYS A 34 1.09 7.98 13.41
N SER A 35 -0.19 8.27 13.20
CA SER A 35 -1.17 7.33 12.67
C SER A 35 -1.89 7.85 11.41
N SER A 36 -1.52 9.01 10.88
CA SER A 36 -2.21 9.65 9.75
C SER A 36 -1.25 9.88 8.59
N TYR A 37 -1.74 9.60 7.38
CA TYR A 37 -0.96 9.62 6.15
C TYR A 37 -1.74 10.33 5.05
N GLU A 38 -1.07 11.24 4.35
CA GLU A 38 -1.53 11.80 3.10
C GLU A 38 -1.07 10.89 1.94
N VAL A 39 -2.01 10.52 1.06
CA VAL A 39 -1.75 9.67 -0.10
C VAL A 39 -2.23 10.37 -1.35
N LYS A 40 -1.32 10.61 -2.30
CA LYS A 40 -1.64 11.20 -3.61
C LYS A 40 -2.03 10.10 -4.59
N GLY A 41 -3.32 10.01 -4.92
CA GLY A 41 -3.88 9.10 -5.91
C GLY A 41 -4.14 9.77 -7.26
N ASP A 42 -4.67 9.00 -8.21
CA ASP A 42 -4.99 9.48 -9.57
C ASP A 42 -6.06 10.58 -9.55
N HIS A 43 -7.02 10.50 -8.63
CA HIS A 43 -8.20 11.37 -8.57
C HIS A 43 -8.13 12.41 -7.44
N GLY A 44 -6.95 12.61 -6.83
CA GLY A 44 -6.74 13.59 -5.77
C GLY A 44 -5.95 13.06 -4.59
N VAL A 45 -5.96 13.83 -3.52
CA VAL A 45 -5.24 13.54 -2.28
C VAL A 45 -6.21 12.96 -1.27
N TYR A 46 -5.83 11.84 -0.66
CA TYR A 46 -6.65 11.12 0.30
C TYR A 46 -5.93 11.00 1.63
N ILE A 47 -6.70 11.00 2.71
CA ILE A 47 -6.18 10.80 4.05
C ILE A 47 -6.42 9.34 4.44
N VAL A 48 -5.37 8.69 4.90
CA VAL A 48 -5.40 7.36 5.47
C VAL A 48 -5.03 7.45 6.94
N SER A 49 -5.92 6.98 7.81
CA SER A 49 -5.72 6.96 9.25
C SER A 49 -5.67 5.51 9.75
N ARG A 50 -4.70 5.21 10.60
CA ARG A 50 -4.60 3.94 11.31
C ARG A 50 -5.29 4.06 12.66
N ASP A 51 -6.25 3.18 12.93
CA ASP A 51 -6.89 3.12 14.25
C ASP A 51 -6.05 2.33 15.27
N GLY A 52 -6.47 2.38 16.54
CA GLY A 52 -5.79 1.71 17.65
C GLY A 52 -5.79 0.18 17.58
N TYR A 53 -6.66 -0.42 16.77
CA TYR A 53 -6.71 -1.86 16.50
C TYR A 53 -5.85 -2.25 15.28
N GLY A 54 -5.22 -1.28 14.62
CA GLY A 54 -4.35 -1.51 13.47
C GLY A 54 -5.06 -1.60 12.13
N ASN A 55 -6.34 -1.21 12.03
CA ASN A 55 -6.98 -1.09 10.71
C ASN A 55 -6.66 0.26 10.06
N TYR A 56 -6.59 0.24 8.72
CA TYR A 56 -6.29 1.41 7.91
C TYR A 56 -7.58 1.90 7.27
N ASN A 57 -8.00 3.10 7.62
CA ASN A 57 -9.20 3.76 7.13
C ASN A 57 -8.82 4.83 6.12
N CYS A 58 -9.40 4.81 4.92
CA CYS A 58 -9.10 5.77 3.86
C CYS A 58 -10.35 6.60 3.52
N SER A 59 -10.16 7.90 3.26
CA SER A 59 -11.25 8.81 2.87
C SER A 59 -11.74 8.66 1.43
N CYS A 60 -11.15 7.76 0.63
CA CYS A 60 -11.55 7.60 -0.77
C CYS A 60 -12.86 6.82 -0.94
N LEU A 61 -13.60 7.11 -2.02
CA LEU A 61 -14.88 6.46 -2.34
C LEU A 61 -14.77 4.92 -2.45
N GLY A 62 -13.65 4.41 -2.97
CA GLY A 62 -13.43 2.97 -3.07
C GLY A 62 -13.42 2.28 -1.71
N TYR A 63 -12.77 2.91 -0.73
CA TYR A 63 -12.73 2.42 0.64
C TYR A 63 -14.09 2.57 1.32
N LEU A 64 -14.79 3.70 1.15
CA LEU A 64 -16.11 3.90 1.73
C LEU A 64 -17.13 2.86 1.23
N LYS A 65 -17.05 2.45 -0.04
CA LYS A 65 -17.97 1.47 -0.64
C LYS A 65 -17.63 0.01 -0.33
N ARG A 66 -16.34 -0.35 -0.30
CA ARG A 66 -15.89 -1.76 -0.26
C ARG A 66 -14.99 -2.10 0.93
N ARG A 67 -14.68 -1.12 1.78
CA ARG A 67 -13.67 -1.19 2.85
C ARG A 67 -12.26 -1.60 2.36
N MET A 68 -12.01 -1.47 1.06
CA MET A 68 -10.75 -1.84 0.41
C MET A 68 -10.39 -0.83 -0.69
N CYS A 69 -9.15 -0.36 -0.68
CA CYS A 69 -8.62 0.49 -1.74
C CYS A 69 -7.10 0.35 -1.86
N SER A 70 -6.54 0.82 -2.98
CA SER A 70 -5.10 0.85 -3.20
C SER A 70 -4.38 1.80 -2.23
N HIS A 71 -5.02 2.90 -1.79
CA HIS A 71 -4.39 3.86 -0.88
C HIS A 71 -4.14 3.30 0.51
N SER A 72 -5.16 2.66 1.12
CA SER A 72 -5.03 2.01 2.43
C SER A 72 -4.04 0.87 2.39
N LEU A 73 -4.03 0.11 1.28
CA LEU A 73 -3.05 -0.96 1.05
C LEU A 73 -1.62 -0.41 0.93
N ALA A 74 -1.44 0.68 0.18
CA ALA A 74 -0.13 1.31 0.00
C ALA A 74 0.43 1.79 1.35
N VAL A 75 -0.40 2.40 2.21
CA VAL A 75 0.03 2.85 3.54
C VAL A 75 0.40 1.68 4.45
N ARG A 76 -0.39 0.60 4.43
CA ARG A 76 -0.05 -0.62 5.18
C ARG A 76 1.32 -1.17 4.78
N MET A 77 1.56 -1.29 3.47
CA MET A 77 2.85 -1.74 2.93
C MET A 77 3.99 -0.76 3.26
N TYR A 78 3.72 0.55 3.24
CA TYR A 78 4.67 1.59 3.62
C TYR A 78 5.11 1.44 5.09
N GLU A 79 4.16 1.26 6.01
CA GLU A 79 4.46 1.05 7.43
C GLU A 79 5.27 -0.23 7.64
N GLN A 80 4.86 -1.35 7.04
CA GLN A 80 5.59 -2.62 7.13
C GLN A 80 7.03 -2.49 6.63
N ASN A 81 7.25 -1.81 5.50
CA ASN A 81 8.59 -1.56 4.96
C ASN A 81 9.43 -0.68 5.89
N LYS A 82 8.81 0.32 6.53
CA LYS A 82 9.47 1.19 7.50
C LYS A 82 9.89 0.43 8.76
N GLU A 83 9.03 -0.45 9.27
CA GLU A 83 9.30 -1.30 10.43
C GLU A 83 10.42 -2.31 10.15
N GLN A 84 10.33 -3.02 9.02
CA GLN A 84 11.37 -3.97 8.57
C GLN A 84 12.73 -3.28 8.44
N ARG A 85 12.78 -2.08 7.83
CA ARG A 85 14.02 -1.29 7.74
C ARG A 85 14.57 -0.90 9.11
N LYS A 86 13.72 -0.56 10.08
CA LYS A 86 14.16 -0.28 11.45
C LYS A 86 14.74 -1.53 12.12
N MET A 87 14.09 -2.67 11.95
CA MET A 87 14.57 -3.95 12.52
C MET A 87 15.90 -4.39 11.92
N LEU A 88 16.07 -4.25 10.60
CA LEU A 88 17.33 -4.52 9.89
C LEU A 88 18.46 -3.62 10.41
N LYS A 89 18.20 -2.30 10.55
CA LYS A 89 19.19 -1.36 11.11
C LYS A 89 19.58 -1.65 12.55
N LYS A 90 18.67 -2.23 13.34
CA LYS A 90 18.93 -2.65 14.72
C LYS A 90 19.64 -4.01 14.82
N GLY A 91 19.92 -4.68 13.71
CA GLY A 91 20.56 -6.01 13.69
C GLY A 91 19.66 -7.14 14.22
N VAL A 92 18.34 -6.92 14.29
CA VAL A 92 17.39 -7.82 14.98
C VAL A 92 16.86 -8.95 14.09
N VAL A 93 16.86 -8.78 12.76
CA VAL A 93 16.29 -9.77 11.82
C VAL A 93 17.37 -10.43 10.95
N LYS A 94 17.66 -11.70 11.22
CA LYS A 94 18.31 -12.62 10.27
C LYS A 94 17.22 -13.26 9.41
N GLY A 95 17.03 -12.78 8.18
CA GLY A 95 16.34 -13.54 7.13
C GLY A 95 14.81 -13.51 7.12
N ALA A 96 14.21 -12.39 6.70
CA ALA A 96 12.88 -12.41 6.09
C ALA A 96 12.96 -11.65 4.76
N GLY A 97 12.81 -12.39 3.66
CA GLY A 97 13.04 -11.94 2.30
C GLY A 97 12.20 -10.72 1.89
N TYR A 98 12.82 -9.86 1.10
CA TYR A 98 12.21 -8.76 0.37
C TYR A 98 11.27 -9.31 -0.71
N ILE A 99 9.97 -9.01 -0.65
CA ILE A 99 9.04 -9.30 -1.74
C ILE A 99 8.70 -7.96 -2.42
N PRO A 100 9.27 -7.66 -3.60
CA PRO A 100 8.98 -6.45 -4.38
C PRO A 100 7.55 -6.40 -4.92
#